data_AF-A0A2V7TP46-F1
#
_entry.id   AF-A0A2V7TP46-F1
#
_cell.length_a   1.000
_cell.length_b   1.000
_cell.length_c   1.000
_cell.angle_alpha   90.00
_cell.angle_beta   90.00
_cell.angle_gamma   90.00
#
_symmetry.space_group_name_H-M   'P 1'
#
loop_
_entity.id
_entity.type
_entity.pdbx_description
1 polymer ?
#
loop_
_entity_poly.entity_id
_entity_poly.type
_entity_poly.pdbx_seq_one_letter_code
_entity_poly.pdbx_strand_id
1 'polypeptide(L)'
;QFLGQMDKPLYDSIRGLAPTISIEQKAASANPRSTVGTITEIHDYLRVLWARVGRLTCHQCGRPVSQQSSQQIVEEIASLAAGTKFLLLAPLVKERKGEHRDVLEQVRKAGFSRIRVDGVVVSLDAVDDIRLNKKRKHTLDAVVDRLVAKDG
;
A
#
# COMPACT_ATOMS: atom_id res chain seq x y z
N GLN A 1 33.53 8.89 28.40
CA GLN A 1 33.33 10.33 28.70
C GLN A 1 32.69 10.42 30.06
N PHE A 2 33.33 11.12 30.99
CA PHE A 2 32.84 11.34 32.35
C PHE A 2 31.58 12.21 32.28
N LEU A 3 30.43 11.73 32.77
CA LEU A 3 29.36 12.65 33.14
C LEU A 3 29.93 13.53 34.25
N GLY A 4 30.07 14.84 33.99
CA GLY A 4 30.37 15.81 35.03
C GLY A 4 29.36 15.66 36.17
N GLN A 5 29.81 15.88 37.41
CA GLN A 5 28.94 15.89 38.59
C GLN A 5 27.66 16.68 38.28
N MET A 6 26.52 16.01 38.29
CA MET A 6 25.23 16.68 38.22
C MET A 6 25.03 17.43 39.54
N ASP A 7 24.86 18.75 39.47
CA ASP A 7 24.59 19.56 40.63
C ASP A 7 23.34 19.06 41.37
N LYS A 8 23.38 19.14 42.70
CA LYS A 8 22.25 18.74 43.55
C LYS A 8 21.03 19.59 43.15
N PRO A 9 19.88 18.97 42.83
CA PRO A 9 18.68 19.72 42.48
C PRO A 9 18.22 20.58 43.65
N LEU A 10 17.72 21.78 43.36
CA LEU A 10 17.25 22.76 44.36
C LEU A 10 16.01 22.30 45.12
N TYR A 11 15.27 21.31 44.60
CA TYR A 11 13.99 20.85 45.15
C TYR A 11 13.86 19.33 45.06
N ASP A 12 13.26 18.71 46.08
CA ASP A 12 13.06 17.25 46.15
C ASP A 12 11.87 16.76 45.33
N SER A 13 10.83 17.58 45.15
CA SER A 13 9.70 17.28 44.26
C SER A 13 8.97 18.55 43.83
N ILE A 14 8.45 18.56 42.60
CA ILE A 14 7.59 19.63 42.07
C ILE A 14 6.27 18.98 41.65
N ARG A 15 5.14 19.55 42.12
CA ARG A 15 3.78 19.12 41.78
C ARG A 15 3.00 20.31 41.19
N GLY A 16 1.97 20.03 40.40
CA GLY A 16 1.11 21.08 39.83
C GLY A 16 1.68 21.79 38.61
N LEU A 17 2.68 21.22 37.92
CA LEU A 17 3.09 21.73 36.61
C LEU A 17 1.95 21.50 35.61
N ALA A 18 1.53 22.58 34.96
CA ALA A 18 0.70 22.47 33.77
C ALA A 18 1.44 21.65 32.69
N PRO A 19 0.73 20.94 31.80
CA PRO A 19 1.36 20.28 30.67
C PRO A 19 2.25 21.29 29.92
N THR A 20 3.56 21.07 29.98
CA THR A 20 4.57 21.99 29.46
C THR A 20 5.08 21.47 28.12
N ILE A 21 5.23 22.34 27.13
CA ILE A 21 5.81 22.01 25.82
C ILE A 21 7.16 22.72 25.72
N SER A 22 8.23 21.96 25.47
CA SER A 22 9.53 22.54 25.13
C SER A 22 9.60 22.82 23.63
N ILE A 23 10.01 24.02 23.25
CA ILE A 23 10.29 24.40 21.86
C ILE A 23 11.78 24.69 21.77
N GLU A 24 12.51 23.74 21.18
CA GLU A 24 13.96 23.84 20.97
C GLU A 24 14.28 23.87 19.48
N GLN A 25 15.29 24.63 19.09
CA GLN A 25 15.83 24.58 17.73
C GLN A 25 16.71 23.32 17.56
N LYS A 26 16.08 22.15 17.48
CA LYS A 26 16.75 20.93 17.04
C LYS A 26 16.89 20.94 15.52
N ALA A 27 18.07 20.56 15.03
CA ALA A 27 18.29 20.38 13.59
C ALA A 27 17.23 19.44 13.01
N ALA A 28 16.65 19.82 11.88
CA ALA A 28 15.59 19.04 11.24
C ALA A 28 16.06 17.60 10.95
N SER A 29 15.18 16.64 11.18
CA SER A 29 15.40 15.22 10.84
C SER A 29 15.89 15.08 9.40
N ALA A 30 17.03 14.40 9.20
CA ALA A 30 17.67 14.20 7.90
C ALA A 30 16.97 13.15 7.01
N ASN A 31 15.67 12.93 7.19
CA ASN A 31 14.94 12.01 6.33
C ASN A 31 14.67 12.71 4.97
N PRO A 32 15.21 12.20 3.84
CA PRO A 32 15.07 12.84 2.53
C PRO A 32 13.63 12.88 2.01
N ARG A 33 12.70 12.14 2.62
CA ARG A 33 11.26 12.19 2.30
C ARG A 33 10.49 13.20 3.15
N SER A 34 11.13 13.82 4.14
CA SER A 34 10.52 14.85 4.98
C SER A 34 10.69 16.21 4.34
N THR A 35 9.58 16.92 4.17
CA THR A 35 9.52 18.28 3.62
C THR A 35 8.79 19.19 4.61
N VAL A 36 8.86 20.50 4.39
CA VAL A 36 8.04 21.46 5.18
C VAL A 36 6.56 21.06 5.15
N GLY A 37 6.06 20.61 4.00
CA GLY A 37 4.67 20.18 3.84
C GLY A 37 4.30 18.92 4.64
N THR A 38 5.23 17.99 4.87
CA THR A 38 4.98 16.81 5.71
C THR A 38 5.13 17.12 7.19
N ILE A 39 6.04 18.04 7.57
CA ILE A 39 6.24 18.45 8.97
C ILE A 39 5.06 19.27 9.49
N THR A 40 4.51 20.13 8.63
CA THR A 40 3.36 20.99 8.95
C THR A 40 2.01 20.33 8.66
N GLU A 41 2.00 19.06 8.22
CA GLU A 41 0.82 18.31 7.77
C GLU A 41 0.05 18.93 6.59
N ILE A 42 0.47 20.09 6.05
CA ILE A 42 -0.14 20.73 4.88
C ILE A 42 -0.27 19.74 3.73
N HIS A 43 0.76 18.94 3.46
CA HIS A 43 0.74 17.93 2.39
C HIS A 43 -0.42 16.93 2.55
N ASP A 44 -0.80 16.56 3.77
CA ASP A 44 -1.92 15.64 3.99
C ASP A 44 -3.26 16.32 3.70
N TYR A 45 -3.42 17.60 4.02
CA TYR A 45 -4.57 18.40 3.58
C TYR A 45 -4.63 18.52 2.06
N LEU A 46 -3.50 18.79 1.40
CA LEU A 46 -3.45 18.83 -0.06
C LEU A 46 -3.83 17.46 -0.66
N ARG A 47 -3.39 16.34 -0.08
CA ARG A 47 -3.80 15.02 -0.56
C ARG A 47 -5.31 14.83 -0.54
N VAL A 48 -5.97 15.24 0.55
CA VAL A 48 -7.43 15.16 0.66
C VAL A 48 -8.11 16.10 -0.33
N LEU A 49 -7.64 17.34 -0.45
CA LEU A 49 -8.21 18.32 -1.36
C LEU A 49 -8.16 17.83 -2.82
N TRP A 50 -7.00 17.35 -3.30
CA TRP A 50 -6.86 16.87 -4.68
C TRP A 50 -7.60 15.56 -4.91
N ALA A 51 -7.70 14.67 -3.91
CA ALA A 51 -8.53 13.47 -4.02
C ALA A 51 -10.03 13.78 -4.13
N ARG A 52 -10.49 14.91 -3.58
CA ARG A 52 -11.91 15.30 -3.58
C ARG A 52 -12.31 16.15 -4.78
N VAL A 53 -11.49 17.11 -5.18
CA VAL A 53 -11.84 18.09 -6.23
C VAL A 53 -10.91 18.06 -7.45
N GLY A 54 -9.86 17.25 -7.41
CA GLY A 54 -8.92 17.12 -8.52
C GLY A 54 -9.58 16.53 -9.76
N ARG A 55 -9.32 17.15 -10.91
CA ARG A 55 -9.70 16.61 -12.23
C ARG A 55 -8.53 15.80 -12.78
N LEU A 56 -8.74 14.50 -12.97
CA LEU A 56 -7.73 13.61 -13.51
C LEU A 56 -7.64 13.77 -15.03
N THR A 57 -6.44 14.02 -15.54
CA THR A 57 -6.13 14.12 -16.97
C THR A 57 -4.98 13.20 -17.32
N CYS A 58 -5.05 12.56 -18.49
CA CYS A 58 -3.96 11.73 -18.97
C CYS A 58 -2.71 12.58 -19.29
N HIS A 59 -1.57 12.23 -18.70
CA HIS A 59 -0.30 12.93 -18.91
C HIS A 59 0.25 12.89 -20.34
N GLN A 60 -0.19 11.94 -21.18
CA GLN A 60 0.27 11.80 -22.57
C GLN A 60 -0.62 12.55 -23.56
N CYS A 61 -1.95 12.46 -23.41
CA CYS A 61 -2.90 13.00 -24.38
C CYS A 61 -3.77 14.16 -23.87
N GLY A 62 -3.68 14.51 -22.59
CA GLY A 62 -4.42 15.64 -21.98
C GLY A 62 -5.92 15.41 -21.78
N ARG A 63 -6.47 14.28 -22.24
CA ARG A 63 -7.91 13.98 -22.11
C ARG A 63 -8.30 13.70 -20.65
N PRO A 64 -9.52 14.06 -20.22
CA PRO A 64 -10.04 13.67 -18.90
C PRO A 64 -10.07 12.15 -18.74
N VAL A 65 -9.68 11.66 -17.56
CA VAL A 65 -9.82 10.24 -17.21
C VAL A 65 -11.27 9.98 -16.82
N SER A 66 -11.87 8.96 -17.41
CA SER A 66 -13.22 8.50 -17.12
C SER A 66 -13.23 7.04 -16.69
N GLN A 67 -14.36 6.58 -16.15
CA GLN A 67 -14.57 5.15 -15.94
C GLN A 67 -14.61 4.43 -17.29
N GLN A 68 -14.03 3.22 -17.32
CA GLN A 68 -14.14 2.29 -18.44
C GLN A 68 -15.21 1.25 -18.12
N SER A 69 -15.97 0.86 -19.14
CA SER A 69 -16.90 -0.27 -19.05
C SER A 69 -16.14 -1.59 -19.09
N SER A 70 -16.76 -2.68 -18.61
CA SER A 70 -16.17 -4.02 -18.71
C SER A 70 -15.87 -4.41 -20.16
N GLN A 71 -16.75 -4.03 -21.08
CA GLN A 71 -16.58 -4.29 -22.51
C GLN A 71 -15.36 -3.55 -23.08
N GLN A 72 -15.15 -2.28 -22.70
CA GLN A 72 -13.96 -1.52 -23.12
C GLN A 72 -12.67 -2.15 -22.61
N ILE A 73 -12.67 -2.70 -21.39
CA ILE A 73 -11.49 -3.39 -20.83
C ILE A 73 -11.21 -4.68 -21.60
N VAL A 74 -12.25 -5.44 -21.96
CA VAL A 74 -12.11 -6.66 -22.77
C VAL A 74 -11.55 -6.34 -24.16
N GLU A 75 -12.06 -5.28 -24.80
CA GLU A 75 -11.56 -4.80 -26.10
C GLU A 75 -10.10 -4.36 -26.02
N GLU A 76 -9.71 -3.66 -24.96
CA GLU A 76 -8.32 -3.26 -24.73
C GLU A 76 -7.41 -4.49 -24.55
N ILE A 77 -7.84 -5.50 -23.80
CA ILE A 77 -7.10 -6.76 -23.65
C ILE A 77 -7.02 -7.51 -24.99
N ALA A 78 -8.09 -7.52 -25.78
CA ALA A 78 -8.12 -8.15 -27.10
C ALA A 78 -7.20 -7.43 -28.12
N SER A 79 -6.90 -6.15 -27.89
CA SER A 79 -5.98 -5.36 -28.73
C SER A 79 -4.49 -5.65 -28.47
N LEU A 80 -4.16 -6.48 -27.47
CA LEU A 80 -2.78 -6.92 -27.22
C LEU A 80 -2.22 -7.70 -28.41
N ALA A 81 -0.93 -7.54 -28.69
CA ALA A 81 -0.29 -8.24 -29.79
C ALA A 81 -0.42 -9.76 -29.65
N ALA A 82 -0.74 -10.44 -30.76
CA ALA A 82 -0.85 -11.90 -30.78
C ALA A 82 0.39 -12.59 -30.21
N GLY A 83 0.17 -13.65 -29.42
CA GLY A 83 1.20 -14.36 -28.68
C GLY A 83 1.56 -13.75 -27.32
N THR A 84 1.02 -12.57 -26.96
CA THR A 84 1.24 -11.97 -25.63
C THR A 84 0.67 -12.88 -24.55
N LYS A 85 1.52 -13.35 -23.64
CA LYS A 85 1.12 -14.19 -22.50
C LYS A 85 0.85 -13.31 -21.29
N PHE A 86 -0.30 -13.47 -20.66
CA PHE A 86 -0.66 -12.70 -19.47
C PHE A 86 -1.45 -13.55 -18.46
N LEU A 87 -1.44 -13.07 -17.21
CA LEU A 87 -2.25 -13.62 -16.14
C LEU A 87 -3.41 -12.68 -15.88
N LEU A 88 -4.63 -13.21 -15.88
CA LEU A 88 -5.81 -12.47 -15.43
C LEU A 88 -5.90 -12.61 -13.91
N LEU A 89 -5.82 -11.49 -13.21
CA LEU A 89 -5.69 -11.45 -11.75
C LEU A 89 -6.86 -10.68 -11.13
N ALA A 90 -7.42 -11.25 -10.07
CA ALA A 90 -8.41 -10.56 -9.24
C ALA A 90 -7.75 -10.15 -7.91
N PRO A 91 -7.52 -8.85 -7.66
CA PRO A 91 -6.85 -8.41 -6.45
C PRO A 91 -7.79 -8.49 -5.23
N LEU A 92 -7.43 -9.29 -4.23
CA LEU A 92 -8.24 -9.54 -3.04
C LEU A 92 -7.73 -8.75 -1.83
N VAL A 93 -6.41 -8.66 -1.68
CA VAL A 93 -5.75 -7.91 -0.61
C VAL A 93 -4.66 -7.06 -1.22
N LYS A 94 -4.63 -5.76 -0.89
CA LYS A 94 -3.60 -4.82 -1.36
C LYS A 94 -2.91 -4.15 -0.18
N GLU A 95 -1.62 -4.44 0.02
CA GLU A 95 -0.75 -3.76 1.01
C GLU A 95 -1.31 -3.75 2.45
N ARG A 96 -1.99 -4.83 2.86
CA ARG A 96 -2.59 -4.94 4.21
C ARG A 96 -1.82 -5.91 5.09
N LYS A 97 -1.68 -5.54 6.37
CA LYS A 97 -1.11 -6.44 7.37
C LYS A 97 -2.08 -7.55 7.73
N GLY A 98 -1.59 -8.76 7.97
CA GLY A 98 -2.42 -9.88 8.41
C GLY A 98 -1.98 -11.22 7.84
N GLU A 99 -2.52 -12.31 8.39
CA GLU A 99 -2.25 -13.66 7.88
C GLU A 99 -3.19 -14.06 6.74
N HIS A 100 -4.33 -13.37 6.60
CA HIS A 100 -5.31 -13.52 5.51
C HIS A 100 -5.78 -14.97 5.25
N ARG A 101 -5.78 -15.83 6.28
CA ARG A 101 -6.20 -17.24 6.17
C ARG A 101 -7.62 -17.40 5.62
N ASP A 102 -8.55 -16.55 6.06
CA ASP A 102 -9.94 -16.60 5.59
C ASP A 102 -10.04 -16.30 4.10
N VAL A 103 -9.21 -15.40 3.58
CA VAL A 103 -9.15 -15.07 2.15
C VAL A 103 -8.59 -16.24 1.36
N LEU A 104 -7.50 -16.84 1.82
CA LEU A 104 -6.91 -18.03 1.17
C LEU A 104 -7.92 -19.18 1.10
N GLU A 105 -8.66 -19.40 2.19
CA GLU A 105 -9.68 -20.44 2.28
C GLU A 105 -10.87 -20.15 1.36
N GLN A 106 -11.34 -18.91 1.29
CA GLN A 106 -12.41 -18.52 0.37
C GLN A 106 -12.02 -18.75 -1.09
N VAL A 107 -10.79 -18.41 -1.47
CA VAL A 107 -10.28 -18.62 -2.83
C VAL A 107 -10.17 -20.11 -3.15
N ARG A 108 -9.67 -20.92 -2.20
CA ARG A 108 -9.64 -22.38 -2.35
C ARG A 108 -11.05 -22.95 -2.53
N LYS A 109 -12.01 -22.56 -1.69
CA LYS A 109 -13.41 -23.00 -1.77
C LYS A 109 -14.10 -22.56 -3.06
N ALA A 110 -13.73 -21.41 -3.61
CA ALA A 110 -14.21 -20.94 -4.90
C ALA A 110 -13.62 -21.74 -6.10
N GLY A 111 -12.74 -22.71 -5.85
CA GLY A 111 -12.23 -23.64 -6.86
C GLY A 111 -11.01 -23.12 -7.64
N PHE A 112 -10.39 -22.03 -7.21
CA PHE A 112 -9.14 -21.57 -7.83
C PHE A 112 -7.97 -22.49 -7.41
N SER A 113 -7.10 -22.80 -8.37
CA SER A 113 -5.92 -23.66 -8.14
C SER A 113 -4.67 -22.86 -7.76
N ARG A 114 -4.63 -21.56 -8.07
CA ARG A 114 -3.44 -20.72 -7.87
C ARG A 114 -3.79 -19.35 -7.31
N ILE A 115 -2.86 -18.82 -6.53
CA ILE A 115 -2.91 -17.45 -6.01
C ILE A 115 -1.53 -16.81 -6.18
N ARG A 116 -1.49 -15.49 -6.39
CA ARG A 116 -0.28 -14.71 -6.35
C ARG A 116 -0.16 -14.03 -4.98
N VAL A 117 0.90 -14.37 -4.26
CA VAL A 117 1.23 -13.85 -2.93
C VAL A 117 2.50 -13.02 -3.03
N ASP A 118 2.42 -11.74 -2.72
CA ASP A 118 3.58 -10.82 -2.74
C ASP A 118 4.38 -10.89 -4.06
N GLY A 119 3.65 -11.03 -5.18
CA GLY A 119 4.21 -11.13 -6.52
C GLY A 119 4.58 -12.55 -6.98
N VAL A 120 4.57 -13.55 -6.09
CA VAL A 120 4.92 -14.94 -6.41
C VAL A 120 3.67 -15.79 -6.57
N VAL A 121 3.55 -16.50 -7.70
CA VAL A 121 2.42 -17.42 -7.94
C VAL A 121 2.69 -18.75 -7.26
N VAL A 122 1.75 -19.19 -6.42
CA VAL A 122 1.80 -20.44 -5.66
C VAL A 122 0.53 -21.26 -5.90
N SER A 123 0.64 -22.59 -5.74
CA SER A 123 -0.53 -23.49 -5.77
C SER A 123 -1.33 -23.36 -4.48
N LEU A 124 -2.66 -23.42 -4.59
CA LEU A 124 -3.58 -23.50 -3.46
C LEU A 124 -3.79 -24.96 -2.99
N ASP A 125 -3.27 -25.96 -3.68
CA ASP A 125 -3.35 -27.36 -3.21
C ASP A 125 -2.67 -27.54 -1.84
N ALA A 126 -1.69 -26.68 -1.53
CA ALA A 126 -0.97 -26.62 -0.27
C ALA A 126 -1.26 -25.29 0.47
N VAL A 127 -2.52 -24.85 0.56
CA VAL A 127 -2.89 -23.61 1.29
C VAL A 127 -2.32 -23.60 2.72
N ASP A 128 -2.28 -24.74 3.40
CA ASP A 128 -1.79 -24.84 4.79
C ASP A 128 -0.28 -24.52 4.94
N ASP A 129 0.47 -24.59 3.84
CA ASP A 129 1.89 -24.22 3.78
C ASP A 129 2.09 -22.71 3.57
N ILE A 130 1.05 -21.99 3.13
CA ILE A 130 1.10 -20.54 2.91
C ILE A 130 0.97 -19.83 4.26
N ARG A 131 2.10 -19.60 4.93
CA ARG A 131 2.17 -18.89 6.21
C ARG A 131 2.60 -17.44 6.03
N LEU A 132 1.63 -16.53 6.07
CA LEU A 132 1.86 -15.09 6.02
C LEU A 132 2.14 -14.52 7.41
N ASN A 133 2.96 -13.46 7.48
CA ASN A 133 3.32 -12.85 8.75
C ASN A 133 2.32 -11.76 9.13
N LYS A 134 1.60 -11.95 10.25
CA LYS A 134 0.61 -11.00 10.76
C LYS A 134 1.07 -9.54 10.85
N LYS A 135 2.37 -9.28 11.09
CA LYS A 135 2.93 -7.93 11.28
C LYS A 135 3.38 -7.27 9.96
N ARG A 136 3.54 -8.04 8.88
CA ARG A 136 3.99 -7.54 7.57
C ARG A 136 2.79 -7.29 6.65
N LYS A 137 2.95 -6.34 5.72
CA LYS A 137 1.96 -6.09 4.69
C LYS A 137 2.10 -7.14 3.60
N HIS A 138 0.96 -7.59 3.10
CA HIS A 138 0.88 -8.58 2.03
C HIS A 138 -0.08 -8.11 0.94
N THR A 139 0.17 -8.57 -0.28
CA THR A 139 -0.69 -8.39 -1.45
C THR A 139 -1.07 -9.76 -2.01
N LEU A 140 -2.36 -10.03 -2.15
CA LEU A 140 -2.92 -11.31 -2.59
C LEU A 140 -3.82 -11.09 -3.80
N ASP A 141 -3.53 -11.80 -4.89
CA ASP A 141 -4.34 -11.80 -6.11
C ASP A 141 -4.73 -13.22 -6.49
N ALA A 142 -6.01 -13.51 -6.67
CA ALA A 142 -6.43 -14.79 -7.24
C ALA A 142 -6.02 -14.85 -8.72
N VAL A 143 -5.44 -15.97 -9.14
CA VAL A 143 -5.13 -16.21 -10.55
C VAL A 143 -6.37 -16.78 -11.21
N VAL A 144 -7.10 -15.92 -11.92
CA VAL A 144 -8.35 -16.28 -12.59
C VAL A 144 -8.07 -17.14 -13.82
N ASP A 145 -7.13 -16.68 -14.65
CA ASP A 145 -6.77 -17.40 -15.88
C ASP A 145 -5.33 -17.09 -16.31
N ARG A 146 -4.77 -17.95 -17.16
CA ARG A 146 -3.52 -17.75 -17.87
C ARG A 146 -3.82 -17.80 -19.36
N LEU A 147 -3.82 -16.63 -19.98
CA LEU A 147 -4.22 -16.47 -21.36
C LEU A 147 -3.02 -16.12 -22.25
N VAL A 148 -3.19 -16.44 -23.53
CA VAL A 148 -2.31 -15.98 -24.60
C VAL A 148 -3.21 -15.21 -25.56
N ALA A 149 -2.88 -13.95 -25.81
CA ALA A 149 -3.58 -13.15 -26.81
C ALA A 149 -3.50 -13.87 -28.16
N LYS A 150 -4.65 -14.06 -28.81
CA LYS A 150 -4.76 -14.64 -30.15
C LYS A 150 -5.33 -13.58 -31.08
N ASP A 151 -5.15 -13.77 -32.37
CA ASP A 151 -5.87 -12.98 -33.35
C ASP A 151 -7.36 -13.36 -33.33
N GLY A 152 -8.21 -12.44 -32.89
CA GLY A 152 -9.68 -12.60 -32.79
C GLY A 152 -10.18 -13.07 -31.43
#